data_AF-A0A5C7F6M6-F1
#
_entry.id   AF-A0A5C7F6M6-F1
#
_cell.length_a   1.000
_cell.length_b   1.000
_cell.length_c   1.000
_cell.angle_alpha   90.00
_cell.angle_beta   90.00
_cell.angle_gamma   90.00
#
_symmetry.space_group_name_H-M   'P 1'
#
loop_
_entity.id
_entity.type
_entity.pdbx_description
1 polymer ?
#
loop_
_entity_poly.entity_id
_entity_poly.type
_entity_poly.pdbx_seq_one_letter_code
_entity_poly.pdbx_strand_id
1 'polypeptide(L)'
;MDFIKPKKKNAEPVNWKLSEQARAIVKYYAEYTEYTESEVVDTFLKNILKDEHFIEWISNKRNKKRIVKQLDIEDVVKEESIG
;
A
#
# COMPACT_ATOMS: atom_id res chain seq x y z
N MET A 1 10.01 24.87 -20.81
CA MET A 1 10.36 23.45 -20.63
C MET A 1 10.21 23.15 -19.15
N ASP A 2 9.12 22.51 -18.77
CA ASP A 2 8.91 22.12 -17.37
C ASP A 2 9.72 20.84 -17.11
N PHE A 3 10.78 20.99 -16.32
CA PHE A 3 11.62 19.87 -15.92
C PHE A 3 10.76 18.83 -15.19
N ILE A 4 10.87 17.57 -15.61
CA ILE A 4 10.31 16.43 -14.87
C ILE A 4 11.02 16.41 -13.51
N LYS A 5 10.36 16.93 -12.48
CA LYS A 5 10.86 16.83 -11.12
C LYS A 5 10.89 15.33 -10.76
N PRO A 6 11.99 14.81 -10.18
CA PRO A 6 12.02 13.42 -9.76
C PRO A 6 10.84 13.16 -8.81
N LYS A 7 10.11 12.06 -9.04
CA LYS A 7 9.07 11.60 -8.12
C LYS A 7 9.73 11.42 -6.76
N LYS A 8 9.53 12.38 -5.84
CA LYS A 8 9.77 12.15 -4.42
C LYS A 8 8.75 11.13 -3.96
N LYS A 9 9.02 9.84 -4.22
CA LYS A 9 8.43 8.79 -3.39
C LYS A 9 8.99 9.09 -2.00
N ASN A 10 8.16 9.61 -1.09
CA ASN A 10 8.51 9.81 0.31
C ASN A 10 8.64 8.43 0.98
N ALA A 11 9.53 7.59 0.46
CA ALA A 11 9.80 6.26 0.93
C ALA A 11 10.87 6.38 2.01
N GLU A 12 10.45 6.28 3.27
CA GLU A 12 11.36 6.16 4.39
C GLU A 12 11.81 4.70 4.53
N PRO A 13 13.08 4.44 4.89
CA PRO A 13 13.54 3.08 5.13
C PRO A 13 12.85 2.51 6.37
N VAL A 14 12.09 1.43 6.19
CA VAL A 14 11.41 0.72 7.28
C VAL A 14 12.05 -0.65 7.46
N ASN A 15 12.50 -0.97 8.68
CA ASN A 15 13.05 -2.29 9.01
C ASN A 15 11.95 -3.22 9.54
N TRP A 16 11.60 -4.25 8.77
CA TRP A 16 10.69 -5.33 9.19
C TRP A 16 11.42 -6.66 9.32
N LYS A 17 10.92 -7.52 10.20
CA LYS A 17 11.34 -8.92 10.28
C LYS A 17 10.40 -9.75 9.42
N LEU A 18 10.92 -10.35 8.36
CA LEU A 18 10.18 -11.24 7.46
C LEU A 18 10.68 -12.68 7.64
N SER A 19 9.79 -13.64 7.41
CA SER A 19 10.18 -15.05 7.35
C SER A 19 11.08 -15.30 6.14
N GLU A 20 11.88 -16.36 6.19
CA GLU A 20 12.74 -16.75 5.07
C GLU A 20 11.94 -17.00 3.79
N GLN A 21 10.79 -17.67 3.93
CA GLN A 21 9.85 -17.92 2.84
C GLN A 21 9.34 -16.64 2.20
N ALA A 22 8.93 -15.65 2.99
CA ALA A 22 8.42 -14.38 2.46
C ALA A 22 9.50 -13.62 1.67
N ARG A 23 10.75 -13.62 2.14
CA ARG A 23 11.87 -13.02 1.40
C ARG A 23 12.12 -13.74 0.08
N ALA A 24 12.07 -15.08 0.08
CA ALA A 24 12.24 -15.86 -1.15
C ALA A 24 11.15 -15.55 -2.18
N ILE A 25 9.88 -15.45 -1.74
CA ILE A 25 8.76 -15.07 -2.61
C ILE A 25 9.00 -13.70 -3.25
N VAL A 26 9.33 -12.69 -2.45
CA VAL A 26 9.57 -11.32 -2.95
C VAL A 26 10.72 -11.30 -3.95
N LYS A 27 11.83 -11.97 -3.62
CA LYS A 27 13.02 -12.04 -4.48
C LYS A 27 12.71 -12.66 -5.84
N TYR A 28 12.14 -13.86 -5.87
CA TYR A 28 11.88 -14.55 -7.13
C TYR A 28 10.77 -13.88 -7.95
N TYR A 29 9.80 -13.25 -7.29
CA TYR A 29 8.77 -12.48 -7.98
C TYR A 29 9.32 -11.19 -8.58
N ALA A 30 10.23 -10.52 -7.88
CA ALA A 30 10.97 -9.37 -8.41
C ALA A 30 11.80 -9.74 -9.64
N GLU A 31 12.53 -10.87 -9.59
CA GLU A 31 13.28 -11.39 -10.73
C GLU A 31 12.37 -11.71 -11.93
N TYR A 32 11.20 -12.31 -11.69
CA TYR A 32 10.24 -12.65 -12.75
C TYR A 32 9.58 -11.41 -13.39
N THR A 33 9.30 -10.37 -12.60
CA THR A 33 8.58 -9.17 -13.06
C THR A 33 9.50 -8.03 -13.52
N GLU A 34 10.82 -8.21 -13.40
CA GLU A 34 11.84 -7.17 -13.64
C GLU A 34 11.64 -5.92 -12.76
N TYR A 35 10.93 -6.05 -11.64
CA TYR A 35 10.75 -5.00 -10.65
C TYR A 35 11.76 -5.11 -9.51
N THR A 36 11.93 -4.02 -8.75
CA THR A 36 12.69 -4.08 -7.51
C THR A 36 11.87 -4.78 -6.41
N GLU A 37 12.55 -5.46 -5.47
CA GLU A 37 11.90 -6.07 -4.30
C GLU A 37 11.00 -5.06 -3.56
N SER A 38 11.46 -3.81 -3.41
CA SER A 38 10.70 -2.73 -2.79
C SER A 38 9.42 -2.39 -3.54
N GLU A 39 9.44 -2.39 -4.88
CA GLU A 39 8.24 -2.12 -5.69
C GLU A 39 7.25 -3.28 -5.66
N VAL A 40 7.75 -4.52 -5.64
CA VAL A 40 6.92 -5.70 -5.44
C VAL A 40 6.20 -5.62 -4.10
N VAL A 41 6.92 -5.33 -3.02
CA VAL A 41 6.34 -5.19 -1.68
C VAL A 41 5.33 -4.05 -1.63
N ASP A 42 5.67 -2.85 -2.12
CA ASP A 42 4.75 -1.70 -2.12
C ASP A 42 3.47 -1.99 -2.91
N THR A 43 3.60 -2.59 -4.09
CA THR A 43 2.45 -2.93 -4.94
C THR A 43 1.59 -4.02 -4.30
N PHE A 44 2.21 -5.02 -3.71
CA PHE A 44 1.49 -6.13 -3.08
C PHE A 44 0.76 -5.68 -1.81
N LEU A 45 1.38 -4.83 -0.98
CA LEU A 45 0.74 -4.30 0.23
C LEU A 45 -0.48 -3.43 -0.07
N LYS A 46 -0.49 -2.72 -1.20
CA LYS A 46 -1.68 -1.96 -1.64
C LYS A 46 -2.89 -2.86 -1.90
N ASN A 47 -2.70 -4.16 -2.17
CA ASN A 47 -3.82 -5.09 -2.29
C ASN A 47 -4.57 -5.31 -0.97
N ILE A 48 -3.98 -5.00 0.20
CA ILE A 48 -4.68 -5.07 1.49
C ILE A 48 -5.87 -4.10 1.50
N LEU A 49 -5.81 -2.99 0.74
CA LEU A 49 -6.91 -2.04 0.62
C LEU A 49 -8.11 -2.57 -0.17
N LYS A 50 -8.02 -3.79 -0.74
CA LYS A 50 -9.13 -4.48 -1.40
C LYS A 50 -9.93 -5.39 -0.46
N ASP A 51 -9.50 -5.52 0.80
CA ASP A 51 -10.23 -6.28 1.81
C ASP A 51 -11.37 -5.41 2.38
N GLU A 52 -12.61 -5.68 1.95
CA GLU A 52 -13.82 -4.95 2.38
C GLU A 52 -13.97 -4.94 3.91
N HIS A 53 -13.64 -6.05 4.60
CA HIS A 53 -13.71 -6.10 6.06
C HIS A 53 -12.66 -5.20 6.72
N PHE A 54 -11.49 -5.04 6.09
CA PHE A 54 -10.49 -4.11 6.56
C PHE A 54 -10.94 -2.65 6.39
N ILE A 55 -11.57 -2.32 5.26
CA ILE A 55 -12.14 -0.99 5.02
C ILE A 55 -13.28 -0.70 6.01
N GLU A 56 -14.19 -1.64 6.23
CA GLU A 56 -15.25 -1.53 7.22
C GLU A 56 -14.69 -1.31 8.63
N TRP A 57 -13.64 -2.05 8.99
CA TRP A 57 -12.97 -1.89 10.28
C TRP A 57 -12.34 -0.49 10.44
N ILE A 58 -11.77 0.08 9.39
CA ILE A 58 -11.26 1.46 9.37
C ILE A 58 -12.41 2.46 9.54
N SER A 59 -13.52 2.25 8.82
CA SER A 59 -14.71 3.11 8.86
C SER A 59 -15.33 3.23 10.25
N ASN A 60 -15.15 2.21 11.09
CA ASN A 60 -15.59 2.18 12.49
C ASN A 60 -14.60 2.80 13.49
N LYS A 61 -13.41 3.26 13.06
CA LYS A 61 -12.43 3.89 13.96
C LYS A 61 -12.78 5.34 14.30
N ARG A 62 -12.53 5.70 15.58
CA ARG A 62 -12.68 7.08 16.08
C ARG A 62 -11.81 8.10 15.30
N ASN A 63 -10.63 7.67 14.84
CA ASN A 63 -9.70 8.47 14.05
C ASN A 63 -9.78 8.19 12.53
N LYS A 64 -10.89 7.65 12.02
CA LYS A 64 -11.05 7.25 10.62
C LYS A 64 -10.61 8.31 9.60
N LYS A 65 -10.97 9.58 9.81
CA LYS A 65 -10.59 10.68 8.89
C LYS A 65 -9.07 10.81 8.70
N ARG A 66 -8.28 10.55 9.75
CA ARG A 66 -6.81 10.57 9.67
C ARG A 66 -6.28 9.33 8.96
N ILE A 67 -6.85 8.16 9.25
CA ILE A 67 -6.42 6.89 8.66
C ILE A 67 -6.73 6.87 7.16
N VAL A 68 -7.96 7.23 6.77
CA VAL A 68 -8.39 7.32 5.37
C VAL A 68 -7.46 8.22 4.57
N LYS A 69 -7.11 9.41 5.10
CA LYS A 69 -6.17 10.33 4.46
C LYS A 69 -4.73 9.82 4.36
N GLN A 70 -4.29 9.00 5.31
CA GLN A 70 -2.95 8.39 5.26
C GLN A 70 -2.88 7.23 4.27
N LEU A 71 -3.99 6.54 4.06
CA LEU A 71 -4.11 5.40 3.15
C LEU A 71 -4.56 5.81 1.74
N ASP A 72 -4.98 7.08 1.55
CA ASP A 72 -5.47 7.62 0.28
C ASP A 72 -6.69 6.84 -0.25
N ILE A 73 -7.64 6.52 0.64
CA ILE A 73 -8.84 5.71 0.37
C ILE A 73 -10.16 6.49 0.51
N GLU A 74 -10.13 7.81 0.38
CA GLU A 74 -11.32 8.68 0.51
C GLU A 74 -12.46 8.26 -0.42
N ASP A 75 -12.14 7.82 -1.64
CA ASP A 75 -13.15 7.49 -2.63
C ASP A 75 -13.74 6.09 -2.39
N VAL A 76 -12.92 5.13 -1.94
CA VAL A 76 -13.37 3.76 -1.58
C VAL A 76 -14.39 3.83 -0.44
N VAL A 77 -14.12 4.63 0.60
CA VAL A 77 -15.01 4.76 1.76
C VAL A 77 -16.30 5.52 1.42
N LYS A 78 -16.28 6.43 0.43
CA LYS A 78 -17.49 7.13 -0.03
C LYS A 78 -18.43 6.19 -0.79
N GLU A 79 -17.89 5.29 -1.62
CA GLU A 79 -18.71 4.32 -2.37
C GLU A 79 -19.44 3.35 -1.43
N GLU A 80 -18.78 2.83 -0.38
CA GLU A 80 -19.41 1.96 0.62
C GLU A 80 -20.49 2.65 1.47
N SER A 81 -20.43 3.98 1.63
CA SER A 81 -21.41 4.73 2.44
C SER A 81 -22.66 5.17 1.69
N ILE A 82 -22.71 4.91 0.38
CA ILE A 82 -23.87 5.16 -0.49
C ILE A 82 -24.63 3.84 -0.80
N GLY A 83 -24.07 2.68 -0.41
CA GLY A 83 -24.67 1.35 -0.51
C GLY A 83 -25.63 1.00 0.62
#